data_AF-A0A5K1EHK6-F1
#
_entry.id   AF-A0A5K1EHK6-F1
#
_cell.length_a   1.000
_cell.length_b   1.000
_cell.length_c   1.000
_cell.angle_alpha   90.00
_cell.angle_beta   90.00
_cell.angle_gamma   90.00
#
_symmetry.space_group_name_H-M   'P 1'
#
loop_
_entity.id
_entity.type
_entity.pdbx_description
1 polymer ?
#
loop_
_entity_poly.entity_id
_entity_poly.type
_entity_poly.pdbx_seq_one_letter_code
_entity_poly.pdbx_strand_id
1 'polypeptide(L)'
;VGFTNEGKVLALDLEIYNNAGNSLDLSYAVLERAIFHSDNVYDIPNVRIRGKVCYTNLPSNTAFRGFGGPQGMLITENWIQRIAMELHKSSEEIR
;
A
#
# COMPACT_ATOMS: atom_id res chain seq x y z
N VAL A 1 3.21 -10.85 1.66
CA VAL A 1 1.79 -11.28 1.72
C VAL A 1 1.77 -12.79 1.89
N GLY A 2 1.03 -13.29 2.88
CA GLY A 2 0.79 -14.72 3.08
C GLY A 2 -0.64 -15.07 2.66
N PHE A 3 -0.78 -16.09 1.82
CA PHE A 3 -2.05 -16.49 1.23
C PHE A 3 -2.12 -18.02 1.06
N THR A 4 -3.33 -18.53 0.86
CA THR A 4 -3.64 -19.95 0.65
C THR A 4 -3.54 -20.35 -0.83
N ASN A 5 -3.51 -21.65 -1.14
CA ASN A 5 -3.54 -22.15 -2.52
C ASN A 5 -4.84 -21.78 -3.25
N GLU A 6 -5.89 -21.45 -2.51
CA GLU A 6 -7.16 -20.99 -3.05
C GLU A 6 -7.12 -19.50 -3.43
N GLY A 7 -6.17 -18.72 -2.90
CA GLY A 7 -6.03 -17.28 -3.15
C GLY A 7 -6.42 -16.39 -1.96
N LYS A 8 -6.96 -16.97 -0.89
CA LYS A 8 -7.36 -16.21 0.30
C LYS A 8 -6.14 -15.65 1.03
N VAL A 9 -6.11 -14.34 1.24
CA VAL A 9 -5.07 -13.62 2.00
C VAL A 9 -5.28 -13.84 3.48
N LEU A 10 -4.21 -14.21 4.19
CA LEU A 10 -4.24 -14.44 5.64
C LEU A 10 -3.34 -13.47 6.42
N ALA A 11 -2.28 -12.96 5.78
CA ALA A 11 -1.33 -12.07 6.44
C ALA A 11 -0.74 -11.03 5.49
N LEU A 12 -0.59 -9.79 5.98
CA LEU A 12 0.10 -8.70 5.31
C LEU A 12 1.10 -8.05 6.27
N ASP A 13 2.36 -7.98 5.85
CA ASP A 13 3.39 -7.13 6.46
C ASP A 13 3.90 -6.18 5.37
N LEU A 14 3.68 -4.89 5.56
CA LEU A 14 3.96 -3.86 4.57
C LEU A 14 4.74 -2.71 5.19
N GLU A 15 5.74 -2.21 4.46
CA GLU A 15 6.45 -0.98 4.79
C GLU A 15 6.31 0.02 3.63
N ILE A 16 5.87 1.24 3.93
CA ILE A 16 5.66 2.31 2.97
C ILE A 16 6.65 3.44 3.24
N TYR A 17 7.32 3.90 2.19
CA TYR A 17 8.29 4.99 2.25
C TYR A 17 7.88 6.07 1.26
N ASN A 18 7.64 7.29 1.73
CA ASN A 18 7.39 8.43 0.85
C ASN A 18 8.53 9.46 0.95
N ASN A 19 8.93 10.01 -0.20
CA ASN A 19 9.89 11.11 -0.25
C ASN A 19 9.16 12.43 0.03
N ALA A 20 9.44 13.06 1.17
CA ALA A 20 8.83 14.33 1.57
C ALA A 20 9.50 15.56 0.94
N GLY A 21 10.73 15.42 0.44
CA GLY A 21 11.56 16.55 0.07
C GLY A 21 12.19 17.23 1.29
N ASN A 22 12.43 18.53 1.18
CA ASN A 22 13.21 19.32 2.12
C ASN A 22 12.42 19.89 3.31
N SER A 23 11.12 19.61 3.41
CA SER A 23 10.29 19.98 4.56
C SER A 23 9.25 18.89 4.82
N LEU A 24 8.64 18.88 6.00
CA LEU A 24 7.63 17.86 6.31
C LEU A 24 6.33 18.08 5.52
N ASP A 25 5.88 19.33 5.40
CA ASP A 25 4.59 19.73 4.81
C ASP A 25 3.46 18.75 5.23
N LEU A 26 2.65 18.28 4.29
CA LEU A 26 1.57 17.31 4.49
C LEU A 26 2.04 15.86 4.37
N SER A 27 3.34 15.60 4.29
CA SER A 27 3.89 14.28 3.94
C SER A 27 3.54 13.18 4.94
N TYR A 28 3.39 13.52 6.23
CA TYR A 28 2.97 12.57 7.26
C TYR A 28 1.51 12.15 7.08
N ALA A 29 0.60 13.12 6.87
CA ALA A 29 -0.81 12.85 6.65
C ALA A 29 -1.08 12.10 5.32
N VAL A 30 -0.27 12.36 4.29
CA VAL A 30 -0.28 11.58 3.04
C VAL A 30 0.11 10.13 3.30
N LEU A 31 1.15 9.89 4.11
CA LEU A 31 1.59 8.54 4.47
C LEU A 31 0.53 7.81 5.32
N GLU A 32 -0.09 8.48 6.30
CA GLU A 32 -1.18 7.92 7.09
C GLU A 32 -2.35 7.46 6.20
N ARG A 33 -2.76 8.30 5.25
CA ARG A 33 -3.83 7.92 4.32
C ARG A 33 -3.42 6.77 3.41
N ALA A 34 -2.16 6.70 2.98
CA ALA A 34 -1.67 5.55 2.23
C ALA A 34 -1.76 4.26 3.06
N ILE A 35 -1.39 4.30 4.34
CA ILE A 35 -1.52 3.18 5.27
C ILE A 35 -2.99 2.75 5.41
N PHE A 36 -3.91 3.69 5.64
CA PHE A 36 -5.34 3.43 5.80
C PHE A 36 -6.06 2.89 4.55
N HIS A 37 -5.40 2.89 3.38
CA HIS A 37 -5.98 2.37 2.14
C HIS A 37 -5.11 1.27 1.51
N SER A 38 -4.15 0.72 2.27
CA SER A 38 -3.24 -0.34 1.79
C SER A 38 -3.84 -1.76 1.91
N ASP A 39 -5.04 -1.86 2.48
CA ASP A 39 -5.95 -3.01 2.49
C ASP A 39 -7.02 -2.93 1.38
N ASN A 40 -7.31 -1.73 0.88
CA ASN A 40 -8.34 -1.44 -0.13
C ASN A 40 -9.71 -2.00 0.29
N VAL A 41 -10.16 -3.08 -0.34
CA VAL A 41 -11.45 -3.74 -0.09
C VAL A 41 -11.30 -5.16 0.44
N TYR A 42 -10.07 -5.60 0.74
CA TYR A 42 -9.77 -6.98 1.08
C TYR A 42 -9.72 -7.19 2.60
N ASP A 43 -10.42 -8.22 3.07
CA ASP A 43 -10.36 -8.62 4.47
C ASP A 43 -9.08 -9.41 4.76
N ILE A 44 -8.24 -8.88 5.66
CA ILE A 44 -6.93 -9.45 6.00
C ILE A 44 -6.85 -9.63 7.52
N PRO A 45 -6.97 -10.87 8.04
CA PRO A 45 -7.11 -11.09 9.49
C PRO A 45 -5.85 -10.76 10.29
N ASN A 46 -4.66 -10.79 9.66
CA ASN A 46 -3.40 -10.48 10.31
C ASN A 46 -2.66 -9.38 9.53
N VAL A 47 -2.69 -8.14 10.03
CA VAL A 47 -2.11 -6.99 9.33
C VAL A 47 -1.06 -6.29 10.17
N ARG A 48 0.08 -5.96 9.55
CA ARG A 48 1.07 -5.03 10.07
C ARG A 48 1.49 -4.09 8.95
N ILE A 49 1.26 -2.79 9.12
CA ILE A 49 1.64 -1.78 8.15
C ILE A 49 2.43 -0.69 8.86
N ARG A 50 3.61 -0.36 8.33
CA ARG A 50 4.51 0.65 8.88
C ARG A 50 4.85 1.67 7.80
N GLY A 51 5.00 2.92 8.18
CA GLY A 51 5.35 3.99 7.26
C GLY A 51 6.57 4.77 7.73
N LYS A 52 7.36 5.29 6.79
CA LYS A 52 8.43 6.26 7.05
C LYS A 52 8.40 7.39 6.04
N VAL A 53 8.46 8.61 6.56
CA VAL A 53 8.62 9.83 5.78
C VAL A 53 10.10 10.11 5.58
N CYS A 54 10.56 10.13 4.34
CA CYS A 54 11.97 10.31 3.99
C CYS A 54 12.26 11.79 3.69
N TYR A 55 13.08 12.42 4.52
CA TYR A 55 13.67 13.73 4.22
C TYR A 55 14.71 13.61 3.10
N THR A 56 14.65 14.50 2.11
CA THR A 56 15.64 14.56 1.02
C THR A 56 15.94 16.00 0.61
N ASN A 57 16.99 16.21 -0.19
CA ASN A 57 17.34 17.53 -0.72
C ASN A 57 16.54 17.93 -1.99
N LEU A 58 15.33 17.41 -2.14
CA LEU A 58 14.40 17.79 -3.22
C LEU A 58 13.40 18.84 -2.73
N PRO A 59 12.72 19.58 -3.63
CA PRO A 59 11.59 20.42 -3.26
C PRO A 59 10.53 19.63 -2.48
N SER A 60 9.93 20.26 -1.47
CA SER A 60 8.91 19.62 -0.63
C SER A 60 7.74 19.12 -1.47
N ASN A 61 7.40 17.85 -1.29
CA ASN A 61 6.15 17.30 -1.79
C ASN A 61 4.99 17.70 -0.85
N THR A 62 3.78 17.73 -1.40
CA THR A 62 2.56 18.12 -0.68
C THR A 62 1.36 17.29 -1.18
N ALA A 63 0.15 17.72 -0.84
CA ALA A 63 -1.10 17.16 -1.33
C ALA A 63 -1.14 17.05 -2.86
N PHE A 64 -1.54 15.88 -3.34
CA PHE A 64 -2.11 15.71 -4.67
C PHE A 64 -3.46 15.00 -4.52
N ARG A 65 -4.39 15.20 -5.48
CA ARG A 65 -5.72 14.55 -5.45
C ARG A 65 -5.60 13.05 -5.16
N GLY A 66 -6.26 12.61 -4.08
CA GLY A 66 -6.18 11.25 -3.54
C GLY A 66 -5.35 11.13 -2.26
N PHE A 67 -4.38 12.03 -2.06
CA PHE A 67 -3.67 12.29 -0.81
C PHE A 67 -3.04 11.04 -0.17
N GLY A 68 -2.34 10.21 -0.95
CA GLY A 68 -1.73 8.96 -0.46
C GLY A 68 -2.58 7.72 -0.68
N GLY A 69 -3.91 7.86 -0.76
CA GLY A 69 -4.83 6.76 -1.03
C GLY A 69 -4.51 6.00 -2.32
N PRO A 70 -4.33 6.68 -3.48
CA PRO A 70 -3.96 6.01 -4.72
C PRO A 70 -2.66 5.20 -4.61
N GLN A 71 -1.67 5.70 -3.88
CA GLN A 71 -0.39 5.00 -3.67
C GLN A 71 -0.58 3.74 -2.82
N GLY A 72 -1.38 3.82 -1.75
CA GLY A 72 -1.73 2.67 -0.91
C GLY A 72 -2.48 1.59 -1.70
N MET A 73 -3.56 1.97 -2.38
CA MET A 73 -4.39 1.04 -3.18
C MET A 73 -3.60 0.40 -4.34
N LEU A 74 -2.68 1.14 -4.95
CA LEU A 74 -1.82 0.57 -6.00
C LEU A 74 -0.89 -0.53 -5.46
N ILE A 75 -0.34 -0.35 -4.26
CA ILE A 75 0.45 -1.40 -3.59
C ILE A 75 -0.42 -2.63 -3.36
N THR A 76 -1.66 -2.43 -2.92
CA THR A 76 -2.66 -3.49 -2.73
C THR A 76 -2.91 -4.29 -3.99
N GLU A 77 -3.31 -3.63 -5.07
CA GLU A 77 -3.60 -4.30 -6.34
C GLU A 77 -2.35 -4.97 -6.93
N ASN A 78 -1.15 -4.46 -6.63
CA ASN A 78 0.09 -5.12 -7.07
C ASN A 78 0.26 -6.51 -6.45
N TRP A 79 0.03 -6.65 -5.13
CA TRP A 79 0.18 -7.96 -4.50
C TRP A 79 -1.01 -8.89 -4.79
N ILE A 80 -2.22 -8.37 -5.04
CA ILE A 80 -3.35 -9.17 -5.56
C ILE A 80 -2.98 -9.78 -6.92
N GLN A 81 -2.46 -8.96 -7.83
CA GLN A 81 -2.03 -9.44 -9.16
C GLN A 81 -0.93 -10.50 -9.05
N ARG A 82 0.00 -10.35 -8.11
CA ARG A 82 1.05 -11.36 -7.86
C ARG A 82 0.49 -12.68 -7.37
N ILE A 83 -0.51 -12.67 -6.47
CA ILE A 83 -1.19 -13.90 -6.03
C ILE A 83 -1.84 -14.60 -7.22
N ALA A 84 -2.56 -13.86 -8.06
CA ALA A 84 -3.22 -14.42 -9.24
C ALA A 84 -2.23 -15.10 -10.20
N MET A 85 -1.08 -14.45 -10.45
CA MET A 85 -0.02 -15.01 -11.30
C MET A 85 0.59 -16.28 -10.69
N GLU A 86 0.87 -16.29 -9.39
CA GLU A 86 1.44 -17.46 -8.70
C GLU A 86 0.49 -18.67 -8.72
N LEU A 87 -0.82 -18.43 -8.60
CA LEU A 87 -1.83 -19.48 -8.61
C LEU A 87 -2.32 -19.84 -10.02
N HIS A 88 -1.81 -19.17 -11.06
CA HIS A 88 -2.30 -19.29 -12.44
C HIS A 88 -3.81 -19.07 -12.58
N LYS A 89 -4.35 -18.13 -11.82
CA LYS A 89 -5.77 -17.73 -11.80
C LYS A 89 -5.96 -16.34 -12.41
N SER A 90 -7.21 -15.99 -12.70
CA SER A 90 -7.52 -14.61 -13.07
C SER A 90 -7.43 -13.69 -11.87
N SER A 91 -7.21 -12.39 -12.09
CA SER A 91 -7.15 -11.42 -11.00
C SER A 91 -8.52 -11.29 -10.30
N GLU A 92 -9.58 -11.43 -11.08
CA GLU A 92 -10.98 -11.36 -10.71
C GLU A 92 -11.39 -12.50 -9.76
N GLU A 93 -10.76 -13.67 -9.85
CA GLU A 93 -10.98 -14.79 -8.92
C GLU A 93 -10.29 -14.60 -7.56
N ILE A 94 -9.24 -13.77 -7.51
CA ILE A 94 -8.51 -13.46 -6.27
C ILE A 94 -9.14 -12.28 -5.53
N ARG A 95 -9.79 -11.36 -6.26
CA ARG A 95 -10.47 -10.20 -5.67
C ARG A 95 -11.76 -10.60 -4.95
#